data_AF-F8GKL4-F1
#
_entry.id   AF-F8GKL4-F1
#
_cell.length_a   1.000
_cell.length_b   1.000
_cell.length_c   1.000
_cell.angle_alpha   90.00
_cell.angle_beta   90.00
_cell.angle_gamma   90.00
#
_symmetry.space_group_name_H-M   'P 1'
#
loop_
_entity.id
_entity.type
_entity.pdbx_description
1 polymer ?
#
loop_
_entity_poly.entity_id
_entity_poly.type
_entity_poly.pdbx_seq_one_letter_code
_entity_poly.pdbx_strand_id
1 'polypeptide(L)'
;MSNENIRSLIQQLNRIDVNKADYEYIVSLFRKAIYQVVIYVSLTRSTDLYFRAVIWKNEKPKKIDNFKAPPAELVKGFQRCNPPNTPMFYSASKRITALLECDVQVGDTVYLSQWVNKKPVPVNRILFPDKNYESNVKLTLREMALYSYVDTIFTRPVHEAFSNVYKITAAVTEALTTGFTPLQDSGLDIREDGTVGLIYPSITDIEDSYNVVFHADFAEERLQLTHVMELVVKKREGKKITIEVNDNAIEFPDGNITWLNNRFSIPKLRNSLDHLEFKGNGRAWVIPVKDTFHSPEEIDDLLNENANNEWL
;
A
#
# COMPACT_ATOMS: atom_id res chain seq x y z
N MET A 1 -5.81 -19.04 26.42
CA MET A 1 -5.21 -17.85 27.07
C MET A 1 -6.34 -16.87 27.41
N SER A 2 -6.40 -16.27 28.60
CA SER A 2 -7.55 -15.41 29.02
C SER A 2 -7.48 -13.99 28.45
N ASN A 3 -8.59 -13.24 28.43
CA ASN A 3 -8.62 -11.82 28.01
C ASN A 3 -7.67 -10.92 28.82
N GLU A 4 -7.45 -11.26 30.09
CA GLU A 4 -6.53 -10.56 30.99
C GLU A 4 -5.08 -10.66 30.50
N ASN A 5 -4.72 -11.77 29.85
CA ASN A 5 -3.37 -11.97 29.33
C ASN A 5 -3.06 -11.05 28.15
N ILE A 6 -4.01 -10.77 27.24
CA ILE A 6 -3.77 -9.81 26.15
C ILE A 6 -3.66 -8.39 26.65
N ARG A 7 -4.51 -7.98 27.59
CA ARG A 7 -4.40 -6.65 28.18
C ARG A 7 -3.04 -6.47 28.86
N SER A 8 -2.56 -7.51 29.55
CA SER A 8 -1.20 -7.52 30.10
C SER A 8 -0.12 -7.40 29.01
N LEU A 9 -0.23 -8.13 27.90
CA LEU A 9 0.73 -8.05 26.79
C LEU A 9 0.72 -6.68 26.10
N ILE A 10 -0.46 -6.10 25.85
CA ILE A 10 -0.60 -4.74 25.31
C ILE A 10 -0.03 -3.70 26.29
N GLN A 11 -0.26 -3.85 27.60
CA GLN A 11 0.34 -2.99 28.60
C GLN A 11 1.87 -3.12 28.64
N GLN A 12 2.40 -4.33 28.47
CA GLN A 12 3.84 -4.54 28.35
C GLN A 12 4.38 -3.84 27.11
N LEU A 13 3.77 -4.03 25.94
CA LEU A 13 4.16 -3.34 24.69
C LEU A 13 4.15 -1.81 24.85
N ASN A 14 3.14 -1.24 25.50
CA ASN A 14 3.04 0.20 25.77
C ASN A 14 4.11 0.74 26.75
N ARG A 15 4.68 -0.12 27.60
CA ARG A 15 5.70 0.25 28.59
C ARG A 15 7.13 0.02 28.13
N ILE A 16 7.32 -0.54 26.93
CA ILE A 16 8.65 -0.80 26.39
C ILE A 16 9.38 0.52 26.12
N ASP A 17 10.59 0.64 26.66
CA ASP A 17 11.55 1.65 26.21
C ASP A 17 12.09 1.21 24.84
N VAL A 18 11.50 1.75 23.78
CA VAL A 18 11.82 1.41 22.38
C VAL A 18 13.27 1.67 22.00
N ASN A 19 13.99 2.51 22.75
CA ASN A 19 15.41 2.77 22.48
C ASN A 19 16.31 1.64 22.98
N LYS A 20 15.88 0.90 24.02
CA LYS A 20 16.68 -0.16 24.66
C LYS A 20 16.22 -1.56 24.29
N ALA A 21 14.95 -1.74 23.98
CA ALA A 21 14.42 -3.04 23.68
C ALA A 21 14.98 -3.62 22.37
N ASP A 22 15.30 -4.90 22.43
CA ASP A 22 15.59 -5.73 21.27
C ASP A 22 14.34 -5.84 20.37
N TYR A 23 14.55 -5.73 19.07
CA TYR A 23 13.50 -5.88 18.07
C TYR A 23 12.85 -7.27 18.13
N GLU A 24 13.65 -8.33 18.22
CA GLU A 24 13.18 -9.72 18.25
C GLU A 24 12.34 -10.00 19.49
N TYR A 25 12.68 -9.34 20.61
CA TYR A 25 11.87 -9.41 21.81
C TYR A 25 10.45 -8.86 21.57
N ILE A 26 10.34 -7.71 20.89
CA ILE A 26 9.04 -7.09 20.57
C ILE A 26 8.25 -7.97 19.60
N VAL A 27 8.89 -8.52 18.55
CA VAL A 27 8.27 -9.47 17.61
C VAL A 27 7.73 -10.67 18.38
N SER A 28 8.54 -11.27 19.26
CA SER A 28 8.12 -12.43 20.06
C SER A 28 6.96 -12.12 20.99
N LEU A 29 6.92 -10.92 21.58
CA LEU A 29 5.87 -10.48 22.48
C LEU A 29 4.55 -10.29 21.72
N PHE A 30 4.61 -9.72 20.52
CA PHE A 30 3.44 -9.56 19.68
C PHE A 30 2.94 -10.91 19.12
N ARG A 31 3.85 -11.81 18.68
CA ARG A 31 3.49 -13.19 18.30
C ARG A 31 2.75 -13.94 19.43
N LYS A 32 3.16 -13.74 20.69
CA LYS A 32 2.43 -14.26 21.87
C LYS A 32 1.05 -13.63 22.02
N ALA A 33 0.91 -12.34 21.74
CA ALA A 33 -0.39 -11.64 21.82
C ALA A 33 -1.39 -12.17 20.79
N ILE A 34 -0.93 -12.44 19.57
CA ILE A 34 -1.77 -12.98 18.49
C ILE A 34 -1.93 -14.50 18.53
N TYR A 35 -1.29 -15.20 19.48
CA TYR A 35 -1.41 -16.65 19.61
C TYR A 35 -2.86 -17.07 19.92
N GLN A 36 -3.47 -17.89 19.06
CA GLN A 36 -4.91 -18.24 19.11
C GLN A 36 -5.86 -17.06 18.84
N VAL A 37 -5.37 -15.99 18.20
CA VAL A 37 -6.24 -15.01 17.53
C VAL A 37 -6.36 -15.42 16.07
N VAL A 38 -7.56 -15.34 15.51
CA VAL A 38 -7.74 -15.59 14.08
C VAL A 38 -7.23 -14.37 13.32
N ILE A 39 -6.10 -14.55 12.63
CA ILE A 39 -5.55 -13.56 11.71
C ILE A 39 -6.05 -13.90 10.31
N TYR A 40 -6.85 -13.01 9.74
CA TYR A 40 -7.48 -13.21 8.44
C TYR A 40 -6.54 -12.76 7.32
N VAL A 41 -6.11 -13.72 6.51
CA VAL A 41 -5.45 -13.44 5.23
C VAL A 41 -6.51 -13.54 4.13
N SER A 42 -6.63 -12.46 3.37
CA SER A 42 -7.56 -12.34 2.24
C SER A 42 -6.78 -12.26 0.94
N LEU A 43 -7.37 -12.64 -0.18
CA LEU A 43 -6.82 -12.31 -1.49
C LEU A 43 -7.25 -10.90 -1.91
N THR A 44 -6.31 -10.17 -2.50
CA THR A 44 -6.62 -8.95 -3.27
C THR A 44 -7.36 -9.30 -4.55
N ARG A 45 -7.97 -8.30 -5.19
CA ARG A 45 -8.47 -8.49 -6.56
C ARG A 45 -7.28 -8.45 -7.52
N SER A 46 -7.37 -9.20 -8.63
CA SER A 46 -6.39 -9.09 -9.72
C SER A 46 -6.32 -7.68 -10.30
N THR A 47 -7.40 -6.92 -10.12
CA THR A 47 -7.58 -5.54 -10.59
C THR A 47 -7.18 -4.47 -9.60
N ASP A 48 -6.72 -4.83 -8.40
CA ASP A 48 -6.28 -3.85 -7.42
C ASP A 48 -5.05 -3.08 -7.92
N LEU A 49 -5.12 -1.75 -7.78
CA LEU A 49 -4.07 -0.83 -8.19
C LEU A 49 -3.32 -0.30 -6.97
N TYR A 50 -2.02 -0.18 -7.11
CA TYR A 50 -1.13 0.34 -6.09
C TYR A 50 -0.35 1.54 -6.61
N PHE A 51 -0.36 2.61 -5.84
CA PHE A 51 0.25 3.87 -6.21
C PHE A 51 1.44 4.15 -5.31
N ARG A 52 2.58 4.50 -5.89
CA ARG A 52 3.79 4.88 -5.16
C ARG A 52 4.35 6.16 -5.74
N ALA A 53 4.40 7.20 -4.92
CA ALA A 53 5.00 8.47 -5.25
C ALA A 53 6.47 8.51 -4.81
N VAL A 54 7.30 9.17 -5.60
CA VAL A 54 8.71 9.43 -5.26
C VAL A 54 9.00 10.88 -5.62
N ILE A 55 9.44 11.68 -4.65
CA ILE A 55 9.95 13.04 -4.90
C ILE A 55 11.36 12.90 -5.46
N TRP A 56 11.63 13.53 -6.60
CA TRP A 56 12.93 13.42 -7.25
C TRP A 56 13.39 14.80 -7.72
N LYS A 57 14.55 15.23 -7.23
CA LYS A 57 15.11 16.57 -7.50
C LYS A 57 16.15 16.58 -8.62
N ASN A 58 16.56 15.41 -9.08
CA ASN A 58 17.64 15.23 -10.06
C ASN A 58 17.07 15.01 -11.47
N GLU A 59 17.92 14.52 -12.37
CA GLU A 59 17.50 14.10 -13.71
C GLU A 59 16.34 13.09 -13.64
N LYS A 60 15.43 13.23 -14.62
CA LYS A 60 14.30 12.35 -14.84
C LYS A 60 14.71 10.87 -14.78
N PRO A 61 14.03 10.01 -13.99
CA PRO A 61 14.36 8.60 -13.84
C PRO A 61 14.37 7.86 -15.18
N LYS A 62 15.36 6.99 -15.37
CA LYS A 62 15.54 6.20 -16.61
C LYS A 62 15.27 4.71 -16.42
N LYS A 63 15.17 4.24 -15.17
CA LYS A 63 15.03 2.82 -14.82
C LYS A 63 13.83 2.58 -13.91
N ILE A 64 13.13 1.47 -14.10
CA ILE A 64 12.00 1.09 -13.24
C ILE A 64 12.42 0.80 -11.79
N ASP A 65 13.70 0.46 -11.56
CA ASP A 65 14.23 0.19 -10.23
C ASP A 65 14.14 1.43 -9.32
N ASN A 66 14.08 2.63 -9.89
CA ASN A 66 13.81 3.85 -9.13
C ASN A 66 12.42 3.89 -8.48
N PHE A 67 11.50 3.01 -8.90
CA PHE A 67 10.13 2.90 -8.37
C PHE A 67 9.89 1.63 -7.55
N LYS A 68 10.86 0.73 -7.45
CA LYS A 68 10.75 -0.49 -6.62
C LYS A 68 10.95 -0.17 -5.13
N ALA A 69 10.99 -1.21 -4.31
CA ALA A 69 11.48 -1.11 -2.93
C ALA A 69 12.93 -0.56 -2.95
N PRO A 70 13.32 0.27 -1.96
CA PRO A 70 14.69 0.78 -1.91
C PRO A 70 15.68 -0.38 -1.66
N PRO A 71 16.94 -0.25 -2.10
CA PRO A 71 18.00 -1.17 -1.67
C PRO A 71 18.15 -1.21 -0.14
N ALA A 72 18.54 -2.38 0.39
CA ALA A 72 18.65 -2.61 1.83
C ALA A 72 19.57 -1.61 2.53
N GLU A 73 20.66 -1.21 1.87
CA GLU A 73 21.63 -0.25 2.38
C GLU A 73 21.05 1.16 2.55
N LEU A 74 19.93 1.51 1.91
CA LEU A 74 19.27 2.80 2.11
C LEU A 74 18.28 2.79 3.29
N VAL A 75 17.92 1.60 3.78
CA VAL A 75 16.98 1.42 4.90
C VAL A 75 17.76 1.44 6.22
N LYS A 76 18.21 2.62 6.66
CA LYS A 76 19.08 2.74 7.85
C LYS A 76 18.36 2.71 9.20
N GLY A 77 17.10 3.13 9.23
CA GLY A 77 16.31 3.25 10.45
C GLY A 77 15.04 2.42 10.41
N PHE A 78 14.36 2.30 11.55
CA PHE A 78 13.02 1.75 11.60
C PHE A 78 12.07 2.66 10.81
N GLN A 79 11.30 2.04 9.92
CA GLN A 79 10.18 2.64 9.23
C GLN A 79 8.90 1.97 9.72
N ARG A 80 7.74 2.53 9.39
CA ARG A 80 6.45 2.09 9.94
C ARG A 80 6.25 0.58 9.83
N CYS A 81 6.66 -0.03 8.73
CA CYS A 81 6.42 -1.42 8.43
C CYS A 81 7.69 -2.28 8.29
N ASN A 82 8.89 -1.74 8.57
CA ASN A 82 10.12 -2.53 8.45
C ASN A 82 11.25 -2.07 9.36
N PRO A 83 12.09 -3.02 9.82
CA PRO A 83 13.33 -2.73 10.51
C PRO A 83 14.43 -2.26 9.54
N PRO A 84 15.55 -1.74 10.08
CA PRO A 84 16.74 -1.44 9.29
C PRO A 84 17.22 -2.62 8.44
N ASN A 85 17.71 -2.34 7.23
CA ASN A 85 18.20 -3.28 6.23
C ASN A 85 17.15 -4.28 5.68
N THR A 86 15.88 -4.12 6.01
CA THR A 86 14.79 -4.94 5.46
C THR A 86 13.93 -4.07 4.54
N PRO A 87 14.17 -4.08 3.22
CA PRO A 87 13.43 -3.23 2.30
C PRO A 87 12.00 -3.72 2.08
N MET A 88 11.10 -2.75 2.00
CA MET A 88 9.67 -2.97 1.72
C MET A 88 9.21 -2.11 0.55
N PHE A 89 8.31 -2.64 -0.26
CA PHE A 89 7.59 -1.89 -1.27
C PHE A 89 6.37 -1.22 -0.62
N TYR A 90 6.45 0.09 -0.40
CA TYR A 90 5.34 0.90 0.10
C TYR A 90 4.50 1.46 -1.04
N SER A 91 3.18 1.35 -0.91
CA SER A 91 2.20 1.88 -1.84
C SER A 91 0.89 2.27 -1.16
N ALA A 92 0.02 2.97 -1.87
CA ALA A 92 -1.30 3.35 -1.42
C ALA A 92 -2.37 2.88 -2.42
N SER A 93 -3.61 2.75 -1.95
CA SER A 93 -4.75 2.36 -2.79
C SER A 93 -5.27 3.50 -3.68
N LYS A 94 -4.89 4.75 -3.40
CA LYS A 94 -5.29 5.94 -4.18
C LYS A 94 -4.07 6.80 -4.49
N ARG A 95 -4.12 7.50 -5.64
CA ARG A 95 -3.10 8.46 -6.09
C ARG A 95 -2.85 9.56 -5.07
N ILE A 96 -3.93 10.22 -4.63
CA ILE A 96 -3.88 11.31 -3.66
C ILE A 96 -3.25 10.86 -2.33
N THR A 97 -3.56 9.64 -1.87
CA THR A 97 -2.97 9.06 -0.65
C THR A 97 -1.47 8.87 -0.82
N ALA A 98 -0.99 8.35 -1.95
CA ALA A 98 0.44 8.22 -2.20
C ALA A 98 1.17 9.58 -2.17
N LEU A 99 0.55 10.63 -2.71
CA LEU A 99 1.10 12.00 -2.67
C LEU A 99 1.14 12.57 -1.25
N LEU A 100 0.09 12.37 -0.46
CA LEU A 100 0.03 12.86 0.91
C LEU A 100 1.00 12.13 1.84
N GLU A 101 1.17 10.82 1.67
CA GLU A 101 2.14 10.01 2.44
C GLU A 101 3.59 10.41 2.14
N CYS A 102 3.86 10.97 0.95
CA CYS A 102 5.17 11.52 0.61
C CYS A 102 5.38 12.97 1.06
N ASP A 103 4.40 13.58 1.72
CA ASP A 103 4.42 14.97 2.19
C ASP A 103 4.86 15.97 1.10
N VAL A 104 4.35 15.81 -0.12
CA VAL A 104 4.78 16.61 -1.28
C VAL A 104 4.53 18.11 -1.08
N GLN A 105 5.50 18.94 -1.41
CA GLN A 105 5.46 20.40 -1.25
C GLN A 105 5.27 21.11 -2.59
N VAL A 106 4.78 22.35 -2.55
CA VAL A 106 4.65 23.18 -3.77
C VAL A 106 6.00 23.33 -4.44
N GLY A 107 6.05 23.06 -5.75
CA GLY A 107 7.27 23.06 -6.54
C GLY A 107 7.98 21.71 -6.65
N ASP A 108 7.60 20.70 -5.85
CA ASP A 108 8.18 19.38 -5.98
C ASP A 108 7.86 18.75 -7.34
N THR A 109 8.87 18.10 -7.93
CA THR A 109 8.68 17.15 -9.02
C THR A 109 8.52 15.75 -8.43
N VAL A 110 7.36 15.16 -8.70
CA VAL A 110 6.92 13.89 -8.13
C VAL A 110 6.72 12.90 -9.27
N TYR A 111 7.28 11.71 -9.13
CA TYR A 111 7.05 10.62 -10.04
C TYR A 111 6.07 9.64 -9.39
N LEU A 112 4.86 9.56 -9.93
CA LEU A 112 3.79 8.71 -9.42
C LEU A 112 3.69 7.46 -10.28
N SER A 113 4.11 6.34 -9.71
CA SER A 113 4.05 5.01 -10.34
C SER A 113 2.75 4.29 -9.99
N GLN A 114 2.19 3.58 -10.96
CA GLN A 114 1.00 2.74 -10.84
C GLN A 114 1.35 1.29 -11.12
N TRP A 115 1.01 0.43 -10.17
CA TRP A 115 1.30 -0.99 -10.18
C TRP A 115 0.00 -1.79 -10.12
N VAL A 116 0.01 -2.97 -10.72
CA VAL A 116 -1.10 -3.93 -10.67
C VAL A 116 -0.58 -5.29 -10.24
N ASN A 117 -1.44 -6.06 -9.61
CA ASN A 117 -1.19 -7.48 -9.35
C ASN A 117 -1.10 -8.27 -10.66
N LYS A 118 -0.09 -9.14 -10.79
CA LYS A 118 -0.06 -10.15 -11.85
C LYS A 118 -1.06 -11.28 -11.58
N LYS A 119 -1.38 -11.51 -10.30
CA LYS A 119 -2.35 -12.48 -9.76
C LYS A 119 -2.86 -11.97 -8.41
N PRO A 120 -4.07 -12.36 -7.95
CA PRO A 120 -4.51 -12.11 -6.57
C PRO A 120 -3.39 -12.45 -5.57
N VAL A 121 -3.07 -11.51 -4.68
CA VAL A 121 -2.01 -11.67 -3.68
C VAL A 121 -2.60 -11.82 -2.28
N PRO A 122 -2.06 -12.71 -1.44
CA PRO A 122 -2.46 -12.81 -0.04
C PRO A 122 -2.03 -11.55 0.72
N VAL A 123 -2.98 -10.95 1.42
CA VAL A 123 -2.78 -9.78 2.27
C VAL A 123 -3.49 -9.96 3.61
N ASN A 124 -2.79 -9.57 4.67
CA ASN A 124 -3.35 -9.38 5.99
C ASN A 124 -3.84 -7.93 6.13
N ARG A 125 -4.86 -7.69 6.97
CA ARG A 125 -5.46 -6.37 7.17
C ARG A 125 -5.41 -5.98 8.64
N ILE A 126 -4.79 -4.84 8.94
CA ILE A 126 -4.85 -4.21 10.27
C ILE A 126 -6.21 -3.58 10.52
N LEU A 127 -6.84 -3.10 9.44
CA LEU A 127 -8.17 -2.51 9.48
C LEU A 127 -9.21 -3.57 9.84
N PHE A 128 -10.23 -3.13 10.58
CA PHE A 128 -11.45 -3.90 10.82
C PHE A 128 -11.86 -4.64 9.53
N PRO A 129 -12.42 -5.87 9.62
CA PRO A 129 -13.09 -6.46 8.46
C PRO A 129 -14.03 -5.39 7.90
N ASP A 130 -13.80 -5.03 6.64
CA ASP A 130 -14.56 -4.02 5.92
C ASP A 130 -16.07 -4.21 6.21
N LYS A 131 -16.87 -3.14 6.18
CA LYS A 131 -18.34 -3.28 6.26
C LYS A 131 -18.87 -4.25 5.18
N ASN A 132 -18.09 -4.43 4.10
CA ASN A 132 -18.35 -5.39 3.02
C ASN A 132 -17.78 -6.80 3.27
N TYR A 133 -16.85 -6.97 4.22
CA TYR A 133 -16.29 -8.26 4.62
C TYR A 133 -17.25 -8.93 5.60
N GLU A 134 -18.33 -9.48 5.04
CA GLU A 134 -19.38 -10.28 5.69
C GLU A 134 -19.74 -9.84 7.12
N SER A 135 -20.93 -9.25 7.25
CA SER A 135 -21.64 -8.86 8.48
C SER A 135 -21.77 -9.93 9.59
N ASN A 136 -21.11 -11.08 9.46
CA ASN A 136 -21.21 -12.25 10.31
C ASN A 136 -19.94 -12.53 11.16
N VAL A 137 -18.80 -11.87 10.91
CA VAL A 137 -17.60 -12.09 11.74
C VAL A 137 -17.73 -11.34 13.07
N LYS A 138 -18.20 -12.03 14.10
CA LYS A 138 -18.24 -11.51 15.47
C LYS A 138 -16.85 -11.62 16.11
N LEU A 139 -16.12 -10.52 16.10
CA LEU A 139 -14.86 -10.41 16.85
C LEU A 139 -15.12 -10.61 18.35
N THR A 140 -14.26 -11.38 18.98
CA THR A 140 -14.19 -11.47 20.43
C THR A 140 -13.69 -10.14 21.01
N LEU A 141 -13.99 -9.86 22.29
CA LEU A 141 -13.43 -8.70 23.01
C LEU A 141 -11.89 -8.68 22.97
N ARG A 142 -11.30 -9.88 22.89
CA ARG A 142 -9.87 -10.12 22.75
C ARG A 142 -9.33 -9.54 21.45
N GLU A 143 -9.94 -9.92 20.33
CA GLU A 143 -9.61 -9.44 18.98
C GLU A 143 -9.83 -7.94 18.86
N MET A 144 -10.97 -7.42 19.34
CA MET A 144 -11.25 -5.99 19.30
C MET A 144 -10.16 -5.18 20.01
N ALA A 145 -9.73 -5.60 21.20
CA ALA A 145 -8.67 -4.91 21.94
C ALA A 145 -7.32 -4.91 21.18
N LEU A 146 -6.99 -6.02 20.52
CA LEU A 146 -5.78 -6.13 19.71
C LEU A 146 -5.87 -5.24 18.46
N TYR A 147 -6.96 -5.34 17.68
CA TYR A 147 -7.14 -4.53 16.47
C TYR A 147 -7.14 -3.04 16.79
N SER A 148 -7.85 -2.59 17.85
CA SER A 148 -7.82 -1.20 18.28
C SER A 148 -6.42 -0.74 18.69
N TYR A 149 -5.65 -1.59 19.37
CA TYR A 149 -4.26 -1.29 19.72
C TYR A 149 -3.39 -1.11 18.47
N VAL A 150 -3.46 -2.06 17.53
CA VAL A 150 -2.67 -2.03 16.29
C VAL A 150 -3.05 -0.81 15.45
N ASP A 151 -4.34 -0.58 15.25
CA ASP A 151 -4.85 0.59 14.53
C ASP A 151 -4.34 1.91 15.14
N THR A 152 -4.38 2.03 16.47
CA THR A 152 -3.89 3.21 17.20
C THR A 152 -2.40 3.47 16.97
N ILE A 153 -1.55 2.43 17.00
CA ILE A 153 -0.10 2.63 16.80
C ILE A 153 0.24 2.90 15.32
N PHE A 154 -0.53 2.36 14.37
CA PHE A 154 -0.34 2.58 12.93
C PHE A 154 -0.86 3.95 12.46
N THR A 155 -1.82 4.55 13.16
CA THR A 155 -2.35 5.89 12.84
C THR A 155 -1.63 7.01 13.61
N ARG A 156 -0.78 6.68 14.59
CA ARG A 156 -0.04 7.67 15.37
C ARG A 156 0.93 8.47 14.46
N PRO A 157 0.86 9.82 14.48
CA PRO A 157 1.88 10.66 13.87
C PRO A 157 3.20 10.51 14.62
N VAL A 158 4.28 10.27 13.90
CA VAL A 158 5.63 10.16 14.47
C VAL A 158 6.52 11.13 13.70
N HIS A 159 7.18 12.01 14.44
CA HIS A 159 8.12 12.96 13.86
C HIS A 159 9.38 12.23 13.37
N GLU A 160 9.90 12.62 12.20
CA GLU A 160 10.96 11.91 11.46
C GLU A 160 12.22 11.62 12.31
N ALA A 161 12.60 12.56 13.17
CA ALA A 161 13.72 12.42 14.10
C ALA A 161 13.61 11.24 15.10
N PHE A 162 12.43 10.61 15.23
CA PHE A 162 12.18 9.52 16.18
C PHE A 162 11.86 8.19 15.49
N SER A 163 12.66 7.82 14.48
CA SER A 163 12.49 6.55 13.74
C SER A 163 12.36 5.33 14.65
N ASN A 164 13.06 5.29 15.79
CA ASN A 164 12.96 4.21 16.79
C ASN A 164 11.53 3.96 17.33
N VAL A 165 10.63 4.96 17.26
CA VAL A 165 9.22 4.78 17.65
C VAL A 165 8.52 3.79 16.72
N TYR A 166 8.96 3.67 15.46
CA TYR A 166 8.44 2.69 14.51
C TYR A 166 8.90 1.25 14.79
N LYS A 167 9.80 1.02 15.76
CA LYS A 167 10.23 -0.33 16.12
C LYS A 167 9.05 -1.25 16.48
N ILE A 168 8.03 -0.71 17.15
CA ILE A 168 6.82 -1.47 17.51
C ILE A 168 5.99 -1.81 16.27
N THR A 169 5.71 -0.84 15.39
CA THR A 169 4.89 -1.07 14.19
C THR A 169 5.62 -1.99 13.20
N ALA A 170 6.94 -1.86 13.06
CA ALA A 170 7.76 -2.77 12.27
C ALA A 170 7.71 -4.21 12.79
N ALA A 171 7.75 -4.40 14.12
CA ALA A 171 7.67 -5.73 14.73
C ALA A 171 6.27 -6.35 14.55
N VAL A 172 5.23 -5.53 14.66
CA VAL A 172 3.86 -5.93 14.37
C VAL A 172 3.72 -6.32 12.90
N THR A 173 4.26 -5.54 11.96
CA THR A 173 4.25 -5.88 10.54
C THR A 173 4.92 -7.22 10.30
N GLU A 174 6.12 -7.46 10.85
CA GLU A 174 6.79 -8.74 10.67
C GLU A 174 5.93 -9.91 11.16
N ALA A 175 5.37 -9.80 12.36
CA ALA A 175 4.50 -10.83 12.92
C ALA A 175 3.20 -11.05 12.12
N LEU A 176 2.73 -10.03 11.39
CA LEU A 176 1.52 -10.08 10.57
C LEU A 176 1.79 -10.41 9.10
N THR A 177 3.04 -10.50 8.67
CA THR A 177 3.42 -10.74 7.26
C THR A 177 4.32 -11.93 7.04
N THR A 178 4.73 -12.64 8.09
CA THR A 178 5.68 -13.77 8.02
C THR A 178 5.20 -14.98 8.79
N GLY A 179 5.74 -16.16 8.45
CA GLY A 179 5.47 -17.41 9.16
C GLY A 179 4.09 -18.01 8.88
N PHE A 180 3.43 -17.60 7.80
CA PHE A 180 2.19 -18.23 7.34
C PHE A 180 2.51 -19.57 6.68
N THR A 181 1.67 -20.58 6.92
CA THR A 181 1.85 -21.88 6.30
C THR A 181 1.26 -21.86 4.88
N PRO A 182 2.00 -22.32 3.84
CA PRO A 182 1.43 -22.60 2.54
C PRO A 182 0.38 -23.70 2.69
N LEU A 183 -0.89 -23.33 2.70
CA LEU A 183 -1.99 -24.31 2.72
C LEU A 183 -2.37 -24.58 1.27
N GLN A 184 -1.95 -25.73 0.73
CA GLN A 184 -2.21 -26.13 -0.66
C GLN A 184 -3.69 -26.06 -1.04
N ASP A 185 -4.60 -26.30 -0.08
CA ASP A 185 -6.05 -26.31 -0.29
C ASP A 185 -6.74 -24.96 0.04
N SER A 186 -6.01 -23.96 0.52
CA SER A 186 -6.61 -22.67 0.93
C SER A 186 -6.95 -21.73 -0.22
N GLY A 187 -6.36 -21.97 -1.41
CA GLY A 187 -6.45 -21.04 -2.54
C GLY A 187 -5.71 -19.71 -2.35
N LEU A 188 -5.07 -19.46 -1.20
CA LEU A 188 -4.47 -18.16 -0.85
C LEU A 188 -3.10 -17.88 -1.51
N ASP A 189 -2.53 -18.83 -2.26
CA ASP A 189 -1.25 -18.69 -2.98
C ASP A 189 -0.11 -18.09 -2.11
N ILE A 190 -0.03 -18.55 -0.85
CA ILE A 190 1.05 -18.19 0.08
C ILE A 190 2.30 -18.98 -0.30
N ARG A 191 3.43 -18.28 -0.50
CA ARG A 191 4.73 -18.86 -0.86
C ARG A 191 5.33 -19.69 0.28
N GLU A 192 6.31 -20.53 -0.04
CA GLU A 192 7.05 -21.36 0.93
C GLU A 192 7.73 -20.54 2.05
N ASP A 193 8.12 -19.29 1.76
CA ASP A 193 8.66 -18.35 2.76
C ASP A 193 7.59 -17.84 3.75
N GLY A 194 6.32 -18.16 3.52
CA GLY A 194 5.20 -17.79 4.38
C GLY A 194 4.95 -16.29 4.42
N THR A 195 5.36 -15.55 3.38
CA THR A 195 5.18 -14.10 3.32
C THR A 195 3.84 -13.70 2.70
N VAL A 196 3.24 -12.65 3.26
CA VAL A 196 2.01 -12.03 2.76
C VAL A 196 2.14 -10.50 2.81
N GLY A 197 1.33 -9.77 2.03
CA GLY A 197 1.26 -8.31 2.13
C GLY A 197 0.50 -7.84 3.37
N LEU A 198 0.60 -6.56 3.67
CA LEU A 198 -0.13 -5.93 4.78
C LEU A 198 -0.85 -4.68 4.31
N ILE A 199 -2.16 -4.64 4.56
CA ILE A 199 -3.01 -3.46 4.38
C ILE A 199 -3.19 -2.79 5.74
N TYR A 200 -2.93 -1.49 5.79
CA TYR A 200 -2.99 -0.70 7.03
C TYR A 200 -3.57 0.69 6.77
N PRO A 201 -4.14 1.36 7.80
CA PRO A 201 -4.73 2.68 7.64
C PRO A 201 -3.72 3.70 7.08
N SER A 202 -4.20 4.60 6.24
CA SER A 202 -3.45 5.84 5.96
C SER A 202 -3.62 6.83 7.11
N ILE A 203 -2.53 7.46 7.53
CA ILE A 203 -2.55 8.54 8.53
C ILE A 203 -3.26 9.78 7.96
N THR A 204 -3.24 9.91 6.63
CA THR A 204 -3.80 11.05 5.93
C THR A 204 -5.32 11.06 5.94
N ASP A 205 -5.95 9.95 6.36
CA ASP A 205 -7.37 9.85 6.68
C ASP A 205 -8.27 10.41 5.55
N ILE A 206 -8.01 9.95 4.32
CA ILE A 206 -8.96 10.09 3.22
C ILE A 206 -9.90 8.90 3.30
N GLU A 207 -11.20 9.15 3.31
CA GLU A 207 -12.24 8.11 3.36
C GLU A 207 -11.93 6.98 2.35
N ASP A 208 -11.99 5.74 2.84
CA ASP A 208 -11.71 4.50 2.11
C ASP A 208 -10.32 4.40 1.46
N SER A 209 -9.35 5.21 1.91
CA SER A 209 -7.95 5.03 1.51
C SER A 209 -7.17 4.18 2.50
N TYR A 210 -6.24 3.40 1.99
CA TYR A 210 -5.38 2.55 2.79
C TYR A 210 -4.00 2.45 2.13
N ASN A 211 -3.01 2.11 2.95
CA ASN A 211 -1.68 1.80 2.49
C ASN A 211 -1.52 0.29 2.39
N VAL A 212 -0.65 -0.12 1.47
CA VAL A 212 -0.28 -1.52 1.27
C VAL A 212 1.23 -1.62 1.23
N VAL A 213 1.75 -2.58 1.97
CA VAL A 213 3.17 -2.88 1.99
C VAL A 213 3.42 -4.36 1.67
N PHE A 214 4.48 -4.60 0.90
CA PHE A 214 4.94 -5.93 0.53
C PHE A 214 6.45 -6.03 0.78
N HIS A 215 6.93 -7.24 1.10
CA HIS A 215 8.35 -7.55 1.05
C HIS A 215 8.89 -7.29 -0.36
N ALA A 216 10.13 -6.80 -0.48
CA ALA A 216 10.70 -6.36 -1.77
C ALA A 216 10.63 -7.46 -2.85
N ASP A 217 11.11 -8.65 -2.55
CA ASP A 217 11.12 -9.79 -3.48
C ASP A 217 9.70 -10.25 -3.84
N PHE A 218 8.77 -10.18 -2.87
CA PHE A 218 7.36 -10.47 -3.10
C PHE A 218 6.76 -9.49 -4.11
N ALA A 219 7.02 -8.19 -3.93
CA ALA A 219 6.53 -7.14 -4.82
C ALA A 219 7.09 -7.27 -6.23
N GLU A 220 8.38 -7.57 -6.37
CA GLU A 220 9.03 -7.72 -7.68
C GLU A 220 8.46 -8.90 -8.48
N GLU A 221 8.19 -10.02 -7.81
CA GLU A 221 7.59 -11.18 -8.44
C GLU A 221 6.11 -10.93 -8.79
N ARG A 222 5.32 -10.35 -7.88
CA ARG A 222 3.86 -10.34 -7.97
C ARG A 222 3.26 -9.07 -8.56
N LEU A 223 3.98 -7.95 -8.55
CA LEU A 223 3.50 -6.69 -9.10
C LEU A 223 4.10 -6.38 -10.47
N GLN A 224 3.35 -5.64 -11.25
CA GLN A 224 3.76 -5.13 -12.55
C GLN A 224 3.56 -3.63 -12.61
N LEU A 225 4.62 -2.90 -12.97
CA LEU A 225 4.53 -1.47 -13.28
C LEU A 225 3.77 -1.29 -14.60
N THR A 226 2.72 -0.47 -14.57
CA THR A 226 1.86 -0.22 -15.73
C THR A 226 1.97 1.20 -16.25
N HIS A 227 2.28 2.15 -15.38
CA HIS A 227 2.31 3.57 -15.73
C HIS A 227 3.15 4.37 -14.74
N VAL A 228 3.83 5.41 -15.23
CA VAL A 228 4.50 6.41 -14.41
C VAL A 228 4.10 7.80 -14.94
N MET A 229 3.70 8.68 -14.03
CA MET A 229 3.46 10.09 -14.33
C MET A 229 4.56 10.95 -13.72
N GLU A 230 5.05 11.92 -14.48
CA GLU A 230 5.81 13.04 -13.96
C GLU A 230 4.85 14.19 -13.62
N LEU A 231 4.83 14.56 -12.35
CA LEU A 231 3.92 15.55 -11.79
C LEU A 231 4.72 16.72 -11.21
N VAL A 232 4.20 17.94 -11.31
CA VAL A 232 4.68 19.10 -10.55
C VAL A 232 3.58 19.57 -9.63
N VAL A 233 3.88 19.70 -8.34
CA VAL A 233 2.92 20.20 -7.36
C VAL A 233 2.77 21.71 -7.52
N LYS A 234 1.57 22.17 -7.87
CA LYS A 234 1.26 23.59 -8.08
C LYS A 234 0.68 24.25 -6.86
N LYS A 235 -0.14 23.51 -6.10
CA LYS A 235 -0.85 24.03 -4.93
C LYS A 235 -1.04 22.93 -3.90
N ARG A 236 -0.95 23.27 -2.62
CA ARG A 236 -1.29 22.39 -1.49
C ARG A 236 -2.08 23.17 -0.44
N GLU A 237 -3.27 22.68 -0.12
CA GLU A 237 -4.17 23.24 0.90
C GLU A 237 -4.67 22.10 1.79
N GLY A 238 -3.93 21.83 2.87
CA GLY A 238 -4.21 20.68 3.74
C GLY A 238 -4.09 19.36 2.99
N LYS A 239 -5.21 18.63 2.86
CA LYS A 239 -5.29 17.34 2.14
C LYS A 239 -5.55 17.50 0.63
N LYS A 240 -5.76 18.72 0.13
CA LYS A 240 -5.98 18.99 -1.30
C LYS A 240 -4.64 19.32 -1.97
N ILE A 241 -4.35 18.64 -3.07
CA ILE A 241 -3.12 18.84 -3.85
C ILE A 241 -3.51 19.07 -5.31
N THR A 242 -3.11 20.20 -5.88
CA THR A 242 -3.22 20.46 -7.31
C THR A 242 -1.90 20.15 -7.98
N ILE A 243 -1.92 19.30 -9.00
CA ILE A 243 -0.74 18.91 -9.77
C ILE A 243 -0.85 19.33 -11.23
N GLU A 244 0.29 19.54 -11.88
CA GLU A 244 0.42 19.56 -13.34
C GLU A 244 1.10 18.27 -13.78
N VAL A 245 0.52 17.57 -14.75
CA VAL A 245 1.16 16.42 -15.39
C VAL A 245 2.08 16.94 -16.51
N ASN A 246 3.38 16.69 -16.37
CA ASN A 246 4.36 17.07 -17.39
C ASN A 246 4.54 15.99 -18.45
N ASP A 247 4.60 14.73 -18.02
CA ASP A 247 4.88 13.61 -18.91
C ASP A 247 4.39 12.27 -18.35
N ASN A 248 4.37 11.26 -19.21
CA ASN A 248 3.92 9.91 -18.91
C ASN A 248 4.90 8.87 -19.49
N ALA A 249 4.97 7.71 -18.85
CA ALA A 249 5.61 6.52 -19.39
C ALA A 249 4.71 5.30 -19.17
N ILE A 250 4.50 4.53 -20.24
CA ILE A 250 3.65 3.32 -20.26
C ILE A 250 4.41 2.10 -20.81
N GLU A 251 5.62 2.32 -21.32
CA GLU A 251 6.48 1.32 -21.92
C GLU A 251 7.77 1.21 -21.11
N PHE A 252 8.15 -0.03 -20.80
CA PHE A 252 9.26 -0.35 -19.92
C PHE A 252 10.16 -1.47 -20.48
N PRO A 253 10.74 -1.32 -21.69
CA PRO A 253 11.56 -2.36 -22.30
C PRO A 253 12.85 -2.57 -21.50
N ASP A 254 13.13 -3.81 -21.11
CA ASP A 254 14.33 -4.20 -20.35
C ASP A 254 14.55 -3.35 -19.08
N GLY A 255 13.45 -2.95 -18.44
CA GLY A 255 13.46 -2.10 -17.25
C GLY A 255 13.85 -0.64 -17.49
N ASN A 256 14.01 -0.20 -18.74
CA ASN A 256 14.20 1.21 -19.09
C ASN A 256 12.87 1.92 -19.21
N ILE A 257 12.81 3.19 -18.83
CA ILE A 257 11.60 4.00 -18.93
C ILE A 257 11.60 4.75 -20.26
N THR A 258 10.58 4.50 -21.09
CA THR A 258 10.33 5.28 -22.31
C THR A 258 9.34 6.41 -22.00
N TRP A 259 9.87 7.61 -21.79
CA TRP A 259 9.09 8.82 -21.59
C TRP A 259 8.47 9.28 -22.91
N LEU A 260 7.17 9.57 -22.90
CA LEU A 260 6.40 9.81 -24.11
C LEU A 260 6.43 11.27 -24.58
N ASN A 261 6.95 12.18 -23.76
CA ASN A 261 6.81 13.63 -23.94
C ASN A 261 5.36 14.04 -24.22
N ASN A 262 4.41 13.40 -23.54
CA ASN A 262 2.99 13.56 -23.76
C ASN A 262 2.22 13.49 -22.45
N ARG A 263 1.77 14.65 -21.98
CA ARG A 263 0.94 14.78 -20.76
C ARG A 263 -0.45 14.15 -20.84
N PHE A 264 -0.94 13.85 -22.04
CA PHE A 264 -2.27 13.28 -22.27
C PHE A 264 -2.24 11.78 -22.56
N SER A 265 -1.07 11.14 -22.46
CA SER A 265 -0.97 9.72 -22.82
C SER A 265 -1.76 8.86 -21.84
N ILE A 266 -2.52 7.91 -22.40
CA ILE A 266 -3.31 6.94 -21.66
C ILE A 266 -2.45 5.67 -21.51
N PRO A 267 -2.43 5.01 -20.34
CA PRO A 267 -1.89 3.66 -20.22
C PRO A 267 -2.51 2.75 -21.29
N LYS A 268 -1.71 2.34 -22.29
CA LYS A 268 -2.14 1.32 -23.25
C LYS A 268 -2.06 -0.02 -22.54
N LEU A 269 -3.16 -0.77 -22.56
CA LEU A 269 -3.16 -2.16 -22.10
C LEU A 269 -2.05 -2.94 -22.83
N ARG A 270 -1.19 -3.60 -22.06
CA ARG A 270 -0.43 -4.73 -22.60
C ARG A 270 -1.44 -5.87 -22.77
N ASN A 271 -1.40 -6.53 -23.92
CA ASN A 271 -2.35 -7.57 -24.33
C ASN A 271 -2.75 -8.52 -23.19
N SER A 272 -4.07 -8.61 -22.96
CA SER A 272 -4.81 -9.76 -22.41
C SER A 272 -4.29 -10.47 -21.16
N LEU A 273 -3.72 -9.76 -20.19
CA LEU A 273 -3.70 -10.28 -18.81
C LEU A 273 -4.85 -9.63 -18.06
N ASP A 274 -5.90 -10.43 -17.88
CA ASP A 274 -6.90 -10.34 -16.83
C ASP A 274 -7.74 -9.04 -16.75
N HIS A 275 -8.85 -9.04 -17.50
CA HIS A 275 -10.12 -8.40 -17.13
C HIS A 275 -10.17 -6.87 -16.87
N LEU A 276 -9.06 -6.16 -16.98
CA LEU A 276 -8.99 -4.70 -16.88
C LEU A 276 -9.15 -4.07 -18.26
N GLU A 277 -10.09 -3.15 -18.41
CA GLU A 277 -10.16 -2.26 -19.57
C GLU A 277 -9.92 -0.84 -19.06
N PHE A 278 -9.08 -0.06 -19.74
CA PHE A 278 -8.92 1.38 -19.46
C PHE A 278 -9.64 2.13 -20.56
N LYS A 279 -10.72 2.83 -20.23
CA LYS A 279 -11.41 3.73 -21.17
C LYS A 279 -11.12 5.16 -20.79
N GLY A 280 -10.83 5.99 -21.79
CA GLY A 280 -10.53 7.41 -21.58
C GLY A 280 -11.03 8.25 -22.75
N ASN A 281 -11.54 9.43 -22.44
CA ASN A 281 -12.00 10.43 -23.43
C ASN A 281 -10.96 11.55 -23.66
N GLY A 282 -9.74 11.39 -23.14
CA GLY A 282 -8.68 12.40 -23.19
C GLY A 282 -8.74 13.47 -22.09
N ARG A 283 -9.77 13.49 -21.24
CA ARG A 283 -9.90 14.38 -20.06
C ARG A 283 -10.13 13.63 -18.74
N ALA A 284 -10.78 12.48 -18.82
CA ALA A 284 -11.08 11.60 -17.70
C ALA A 284 -10.78 10.15 -18.08
N TRP A 285 -10.56 9.31 -17.06
CA TRP A 285 -10.32 7.88 -17.23
C TRP A 285 -11.22 7.08 -16.31
N VAL A 286 -11.75 5.98 -16.82
CA VAL A 286 -12.51 4.98 -16.06
C VAL A 286 -11.79 3.65 -16.21
N ILE A 287 -11.67 2.94 -15.10
CA ILE A 287 -11.13 1.58 -15.04
C ILE A 287 -12.32 0.67 -14.72
N PRO A 288 -13.10 0.22 -15.73
CA PRO A 288 -14.07 -0.84 -15.52
C PRO A 288 -13.36 -2.09 -15.00
N VAL A 289 -13.59 -2.40 -13.73
CA VAL A 289 -13.19 -3.65 -13.09
C VAL A 289 -14.29 -4.67 -13.36
N LYS A 290 -14.01 -5.69 -14.18
CA LYS A 290 -14.99 -6.73 -14.51
C LYS A 290 -15.31 -7.60 -13.29
N ASP A 291 -16.27 -7.18 -12.48
CA ASP A 291 -17.16 -8.10 -11.77
C ASP A 291 -18.54 -8.16 -12.49
N THR A 292 -18.90 -7.11 -13.22
CA THR A 292 -20.04 -7.03 -14.16
C THR A 292 -19.63 -6.22 -15.40
N PHE A 293 -20.12 -6.60 -16.59
CA PHE A 293 -19.87 -5.81 -17.80
C PHE A 293 -20.63 -4.49 -17.73
N HIS A 294 -19.91 -3.37 -17.78
CA HIS A 294 -20.54 -2.07 -17.99
C HIS A 294 -20.95 -1.91 -19.46
N SER A 295 -22.12 -1.33 -19.71
CA SER A 295 -22.52 -0.99 -21.08
C SER A 295 -21.64 0.15 -21.63
N PRO A 296 -21.50 0.30 -22.96
CA PRO A 296 -20.85 1.47 -23.54
C PRO A 296 -21.43 2.80 -23.02
N GLU A 297 -22.77 2.88 -22.85
CA GLU A 297 -23.42 4.08 -22.31
C GLU A 297 -23.00 4.38 -20.86
N GLU A 298 -22.95 3.36 -19.99
CA GLU A 298 -22.51 3.54 -18.60
C GLU A 298 -21.08 4.06 -18.49
N ILE A 299 -20.20 3.63 -19.41
CA ILE A 299 -18.81 4.09 -19.42
C ILE A 299 -18.72 5.52 -19.95
N ASP A 300 -19.51 5.87 -20.97
CA ASP A 300 -19.57 7.24 -21.47
C ASP A 300 -20.13 8.20 -20.42
N ASP A 301 -21.16 7.79 -19.66
CA ASP A 301 -21.72 8.57 -18.55
C ASP A 301 -20.67 8.79 -17.45
N LEU A 302 -19.94 7.74 -17.03
CA LEU A 302 -18.84 7.87 -16.06
C LEU A 302 -17.72 8.78 -16.58
N LEU A 303 -17.39 8.73 -17.87
CA LEU A 303 -16.38 9.60 -18.48
C LEU A 303 -16.83 11.06 -18.56
N ASN A 304 -18.14 11.30 -18.71
CA ASN A 304 -18.73 12.64 -18.81
C ASN A 304 -19.00 13.28 -17.43
N GLU A 305 -19.43 12.50 -16.43
CA GLU A 305 -19.54 12.95 -15.04
C GLU A 305 -18.18 13.38 -14.47
N ASN A 306 -17.13 12.59 -14.73
CA ASN A 306 -15.77 12.89 -14.28
C ASN A 306 -15.10 14.04 -15.04
N ALA A 307 -15.58 14.41 -16.23
CA ALA A 307 -15.07 15.58 -16.95
C ALA A 307 -15.56 16.91 -16.37
N ASN A 308 -16.64 16.89 -15.58
CA ASN A 308 -17.23 18.06 -14.93
C ASN A 308 -16.76 18.24 -13.47
N ASN A 309 -16.16 17.21 -12.88
CA ASN A 309 -15.53 17.29 -11.57
C ASN A 309 -14.07 17.74 -11.76
N GLU A 310 -13.75 18.96 -11.33
CA GLU A 310 -12.37 19.40 -11.16
C GLU A 310 -11.65 18.39 -10.25
N TRP A 311 -10.69 17.65 -10.80
CA TRP A 311 -10.01 16.54 -10.13
C TRP A 311 -9.44 16.98 -8.76
N LEU A 312 -9.89 16.28 -7.70
CA LEU A 312 -9.44 16.29 -6.31
C LEU A 312 -8.51 15.09 -6.03
#